data_AF-A0A679HLF3-F1
#
_entry.id   AF-A0A679HLF3-F1
#
_cell.length_a   1.000
_cell.length_b   1.000
_cell.length_c   1.000
_cell.angle_alpha   90.00
_cell.angle_beta   90.00
_cell.angle_gamma   90.00
#
_symmetry.space_group_name_H-M   'P 1'
#
loop_
_entity.id
_entity.type
_entity.pdbx_description
1 polymer ?
#
loop_
_entity_poly.entity_id
_entity_poly.type
_entity_poly.pdbx_seq_one_letter_code
_entity_poly.pdbx_strand_id
1 'polypeptide(L)' 'MKMQRLNIQLPAKLKAKLDAERIKGTSAAGLIRHLLEQHFKGKKAA' A
#
# COMPACT_ATOMS: atom_id res chain seq x y z
N MET A 1 9.54 -16.66 -3.63
CA MET A 1 8.83 -16.55 -2.33
C MET A 1 7.34 -16.35 -2.57
N LYS A 2 6.47 -17.04 -1.84
CA LYS A 2 5.01 -16.85 -1.93
C LYS A 2 4.64 -15.54 -1.21
N MET A 3 3.97 -14.62 -1.90
CA MET A 3 3.55 -13.36 -1.31
C MET A 3 2.38 -13.61 -0.35
N GLN A 4 2.53 -13.25 0.92
CA GLN A 4 1.43 -13.28 1.89
C GLN A 4 0.37 -12.25 1.48
N ARG A 5 -0.90 -12.68 1.43
CA ARG A 5 -2.04 -11.82 1.10
C ARG A 5 -2.80 -11.48 2.37
N LEU A 6 -3.10 -10.20 2.55
CA LEU A 6 -3.87 -9.67 3.67
C LEU A 6 -5.06 -8.90 3.10
N ASN A 7 -6.25 -9.18 3.62
CA ASN A 7 -7.44 -8.36 3.37
C ASN A 7 -7.55 -7.35 4.51
N ILE A 8 -7.64 -6.06 4.16
CA ILE A 8 -7.74 -4.97 5.13
C ILE A 8 -8.97 -4.11 4.84
N GLN A 9 -9.56 -3.56 5.88
CA GLN A 9 -10.61 -2.55 5.77
C GLN A 9 -10.00 -1.16 5.96
N LEU A 10 -10.47 -0.19 5.18
CA LEU A 10 -9.99 1.18 5.20
C LEU A 10 -11.19 2.13 5.15
N PRO A 11 -11.07 3.35 5.72
CA PRO A 11 -12.09 4.37 5.57
C PRO A 11 -12.38 4.66 4.09
N ALA A 12 -13.65 4.87 3.75
CA ALA A 12 -14.10 5.05 2.37
C ALA A 12 -13.33 6.16 1.62
N LYS A 13 -13.03 7.28 2.30
CA LYS A 13 -12.24 8.38 1.73
C LYS A 13 -10.83 7.95 1.30
N LEU A 14 -10.20 7.05 2.06
CA LEU A 14 -8.85 6.57 1.76
C LEU A 14 -8.89 5.53 0.63
N LYS A 15 -9.89 4.64 0.64
CA LYS A 15 -10.14 3.72 -0.47
C LYS A 15 -10.34 4.47 -1.80
N ALA A 16 -11.13 5.55 -1.80
CA ALA A 16 -11.36 6.35 -2.99
C ALA A 16 -10.07 6.94 -3.58
N LYS A 17 -9.12 7.37 -2.73
CA LYS A 17 -7.80 7.83 -3.18
C LYS A 17 -6.99 6.70 -3.81
N LEU A 18 -6.99 5.51 -3.21
CA LEU A 18 -6.29 4.34 -3.77
C LEU A 18 -6.90 3.91 -5.12
N ASP A 19 -8.22 3.97 -5.25
CA ASP A 19 -8.92 3.67 -6.52
C ASP A 19 -8.57 4.72 -7.60
N ALA A 20 -8.43 6.00 -7.23
CA ALA A 20 -7.98 7.05 -8.15
C ALA A 20 -6.54 6.81 -8.67
N GLU A 21 -5.62 6.37 -7.80
CA GLU A 21 -4.26 6.00 -8.21
C GLU A 21 -4.23 4.75 -9.09
N ARG A 22 -5.21 3.83 -8.91
CA ARG A 22 -5.42 2.69 -9.80
C ARG A 22 -5.77 3.09 -11.23
N ILE A 23 -6.59 4.13 -11.39
CA ILE A 23 -6.93 4.66 -12.73
C ILE A 23 -5.68 5.19 -13.45
N LYS A 24 -4.70 5.73 -12.70
CA LYS A 24 -3.42 6.22 -13.24
C LYS A 24 -2.42 5.11 -13.57
N GLY A 25 -2.81 3.84 -13.46
CA GLY A 25 -1.96 2.68 -13.75
C GLY A 25 -1.19 2.12 -12.55
N THR A 26 -1.38 2.66 -11.34
CA THR A 26 -0.70 2.15 -10.13
C THR A 26 -1.59 1.21 -9.34
N SER A 27 -1.18 -0.04 -9.13
CA SER A 27 -1.97 -0.94 -8.26
C SER A 27 -1.94 -0.47 -6.79
N ALA A 28 -3.08 -0.53 -6.10
CA ALA A 28 -3.16 -0.19 -4.68
C ALA A 28 -2.17 -1.01 -3.83
N ALA A 29 -2.00 -2.30 -4.13
CA ALA A 29 -1.05 -3.16 -3.45
C ALA A 29 0.42 -2.75 -3.70
N GLY A 30 0.74 -2.31 -4.92
CA GLY A 30 2.06 -1.78 -5.27
C GLY A 30 2.37 -0.48 -4.55
N LEU A 31 1.41 0.45 -4.51
CA LEU A 31 1.53 1.71 -3.79
C LEU A 31 1.71 1.49 -2.28
N ILE A 32 0.86 0.65 -1.68
CA ILE A 32 0.96 0.32 -0.26
C ILE A 32 2.33 -0.30 0.05
N ARG A 33 2.81 -1.23 -0.78
CA ARG A 33 4.15 -1.81 -0.61
C ARG A 33 5.24 -0.74 -0.65
N HIS A 34 5.22 0.16 -1.64
CA HIS A 34 6.21 1.23 -1.75
C HIS A 34 6.23 2.13 -0.51
N LEU A 35 5.05 2.51 0.00
CA LEU A 35 4.90 3.31 1.20
C LEU A 35 5.40 2.58 2.46
N LEU A 36 5.09 1.29 2.59
CA LEU A 36 5.59 0.47 3.70
C LEU A 36 7.11 0.33 3.64
N GLU A 37 7.68 0.09 2.46
CA GLU A 37 9.13 0.05 2.28
C GLU A 37 9.78 1.37 2.66
N GLN A 38 9.24 2.51 2.25
CA GLN A 38 9.74 3.83 2.67
C GLN A 38 9.65 4.01 4.20
N HIS A 39 8.53 3.63 4.81
CA HIS A 39 8.32 3.76 6.24
C HIS A 39 9.31 2.93 7.05
N PHE A 40 9.57 1.68 6.63
CA PHE A 40 10.45 0.76 7.35
C PHE A 40 11.93 0.90 6.96
N LYS A 41 12.28 1.35 5.75
CA LYS A 41 13.68 1.65 5.39
C LYS A 41 14.23 2.83 6.20
N GLY A 42 13.38 3.80 6.58
CA GLY A 42 13.76 4.92 7.46
C GLY A 42 13.85 4.54 8.95
N LYS A 43 13.26 3.40 9.35
CA LYS A 43 13.35 2.85 10.70
C LYS A 43 14.16 1.57 10.66
N LYS A 44 15.49 1.67 10.75
CA LYS A 44 16.30 0.53 11.19
C LYS A 44 15.69 0.07 12.52
N ALA A 45 15.16 -1.15 12.55
CA ALA A 45 14.75 -1.79 13.79
C ALA A 45 15.95 -1.78 14.74
N ALA A 46 15.80 -1.07 15.86
CA ALA A 46 16.64 -1.22 17.04
C ALA A 46 16.18 -2.45 17.82
#